data_AF-A0A480BS92-F1
#
_entry.id   AF-A0A480BS92-F1
#
_cell.length_a   1.000
_cell.length_b   1.000
_cell.length_c   1.000
_cell.angle_alpha   90.00
_cell.angle_beta   90.00
_cell.angle_gamma   90.00
#
_symmetry.space_group_name_H-M   'P 1'
#
loop_
_entity.id
_entity.type
_entity.pdbx_description
1 polymer ?
#
loop_
_entity_poly.entity_id
_entity_poly.type
_entity_poly.pdbx_seq_one_letter_code
_entity_poly.pdbx_strand_id
1 'polypeptide(L)'
;MPTTVTSSIGTSGRTYSTWNSWEDATDIDLVTADEVHVGECYNDSEFAEACVMAGATTDATRYRHLTTAAGHSFADHADKLTNPLRYDRSKGVGNSFTGSYNDGALQIFEAHSRASKLQIRTTSGSAQPLRVGNANQVSQLILDGNSASKALISSVDTAGASFTNIAGIRRAASGSAGMCHLYVGGTVQNCTFAVPSDVTVTTNGITTSYGSSLTVRNCAVYGVTNATSGAGITATACYTNASSPPSGWTNTAYDTSTGSGFEGITAAGMDLRIKSTSALKDAGSSTGAPAIDIVGTTRTGSIDVGCWEVVAAAGGGGGWLHLPALARSVLAHGRLAA
;
A
#
# COMPACT_ATOMS: atom_id res chain seq x y z
N MET A 1 5.95 28.30 -6.94
CA MET A 1 5.39 27.01 -6.51
C MET A 1 4.21 26.76 -7.41
N PRO A 2 4.11 25.60 -8.05
CA PRO A 2 3.02 25.30 -8.98
C PRO A 2 1.65 25.43 -8.30
N THR A 3 0.66 25.88 -9.06
CA THR A 3 -0.73 25.94 -8.58
C THR A 3 -1.30 24.53 -8.50
N THR A 4 -1.91 24.15 -7.38
CA THR A 4 -2.61 22.86 -7.28
C THR A 4 -4.05 23.00 -7.75
N VAL A 5 -4.39 22.34 -8.84
CA VAL A 5 -5.77 22.22 -9.35
C VAL A 5 -6.34 20.90 -8.86
N THR A 6 -7.39 20.96 -8.05
CA THR A 6 -8.01 19.76 -7.47
C THR A 6 -9.38 19.51 -8.08
N SER A 7 -9.61 18.27 -8.50
CA SER A 7 -10.85 17.83 -9.15
C SER A 7 -11.42 16.64 -8.42
N SER A 8 -12.74 16.67 -8.19
CA SER A 8 -13.44 15.53 -7.57
C SER A 8 -13.80 14.48 -8.62
N ILE A 9 -13.60 13.20 -8.29
CA ILE A 9 -13.87 12.07 -9.19
C ILE A 9 -14.79 11.05 -8.51
N GLY A 10 -15.88 10.66 -9.16
CA GLY A 10 -16.84 9.68 -8.65
C GLY A 10 -18.20 9.79 -9.33
N THR A 11 -19.04 8.77 -9.14
CA THR A 11 -20.26 8.59 -9.96
C THR A 11 -21.44 9.49 -9.59
N SER A 12 -21.37 10.26 -8.50
CA SER A 12 -22.47 11.11 -8.05
C SER A 12 -22.00 12.53 -7.71
N GLY A 13 -22.43 13.52 -8.51
CA GLY A 13 -22.25 14.93 -8.21
C GLY A 13 -20.78 15.43 -8.19
N ARG A 14 -19.86 14.69 -8.83
CA ARG A 14 -18.43 15.03 -8.90
C ARG A 14 -18.09 15.77 -10.20
N THR A 15 -16.92 16.40 -10.22
CA THR A 15 -16.37 17.11 -11.39
C THR A 15 -16.23 16.16 -12.57
N TYR A 16 -15.71 14.96 -12.31
CA TYR A 16 -15.56 13.89 -13.29
C TYR A 16 -16.23 12.62 -12.77
N SER A 17 -16.88 11.86 -13.65
CA SER A 17 -17.55 10.62 -13.27
C SER A 17 -16.60 9.42 -13.23
N THR A 18 -15.44 9.52 -13.88
CA THR A 18 -14.49 8.43 -14.08
C THR A 18 -13.04 8.92 -14.03
N TRP A 19 -12.10 8.02 -13.79
CA TRP A 19 -10.67 8.31 -13.88
C TRP A 19 -10.29 8.74 -15.30
N ASN A 20 -10.84 8.07 -16.32
CA ASN A 20 -10.59 8.43 -17.73
C ASN A 20 -11.07 9.84 -18.08
N SER A 21 -12.26 10.26 -17.63
CA SER A 21 -12.75 11.61 -17.94
C SER A 21 -11.96 12.73 -17.25
N TRP A 22 -11.39 12.45 -16.07
CA TRP A 22 -10.41 13.35 -15.44
C TRP A 22 -9.08 13.34 -16.19
N GLU A 23 -8.60 12.16 -16.58
CA GLU A 23 -7.35 11.99 -17.32
C GLU A 23 -7.40 12.77 -18.65
N ASP A 24 -8.43 12.56 -19.48
CA ASP A 24 -8.65 13.26 -20.75
C ASP A 24 -8.69 14.79 -20.58
N ALA A 25 -9.32 15.27 -19.51
CA ALA A 25 -9.48 16.70 -19.26
C ALA A 25 -8.23 17.38 -18.69
N THR A 26 -7.26 16.58 -18.22
CA THR A 26 -6.01 17.05 -17.62
C THR A 26 -4.79 16.73 -18.48
N ASP A 27 -5.00 16.24 -19.70
CA ASP A 27 -3.96 16.05 -20.72
C ASP A 27 -3.53 17.40 -21.32
N ILE A 28 -2.67 18.11 -20.58
CA ILE A 28 -2.14 19.43 -20.95
C ILE A 28 -0.64 19.54 -20.65
N ASP A 29 -0.03 20.65 -21.04
CA ASP A 29 1.32 20.99 -20.61
C ASP A 29 1.33 21.63 -19.22
N LEU A 30 1.49 20.79 -18.19
CA LEU A 30 1.52 21.21 -16.79
C LEU A 30 2.76 22.03 -16.45
N VAL A 31 3.85 21.89 -17.21
CA VAL A 31 5.08 22.66 -17.03
C VAL A 31 4.86 24.10 -17.47
N THR A 32 4.26 24.30 -18.65
CA THR A 32 3.91 25.63 -19.16
C THR A 32 2.81 26.29 -18.31
N ALA A 33 1.82 25.52 -17.85
CA ALA A 33 0.75 26.02 -16.97
C ALA A 33 1.25 26.35 -15.55
N ASP A 34 2.40 25.80 -15.14
CA ASP A 34 2.90 25.82 -13.76
C ASP A 34 1.87 25.23 -12.76
N GLU A 35 1.33 24.04 -13.09
CA GLU A 35 0.25 23.40 -12.34
C GLU A 35 0.58 21.97 -11.86
N VAL A 36 -0.06 21.54 -10.77
CA VAL A 36 -0.18 20.14 -10.34
C VAL A 36 -1.65 19.80 -10.34
N HIS A 37 -2.04 18.73 -11.03
CA HIS A 37 -3.45 18.32 -11.11
C HIS A 37 -3.69 17.13 -10.18
N VAL A 38 -4.60 17.30 -9.22
CA VAL A 38 -4.97 16.28 -8.23
C VAL A 38 -6.37 15.76 -8.53
N GLY A 39 -6.48 14.47 -8.80
CA GLY A 39 -7.75 13.76 -8.91
C GLY A 39 -8.11 13.16 -7.56
N GLU A 40 -9.09 13.73 -6.87
CA GLU A 40 -9.61 13.21 -5.60
C GLU A 40 -10.78 12.27 -5.84
N CYS A 41 -10.51 10.98 -5.79
CA CYS A 41 -11.53 9.95 -5.91
C CYS A 41 -12.38 9.87 -4.63
N TYR A 42 -13.69 9.75 -4.81
CA TYR A 42 -14.66 9.59 -3.75
C TYR A 42 -15.20 8.15 -3.70
N ASN A 43 -15.46 7.68 -2.48
CA ASN A 43 -15.96 6.34 -2.17
C ASN A 43 -17.47 6.17 -2.49
N ASP A 44 -17.98 6.78 -3.55
CA ASP A 44 -19.42 6.81 -3.84
C ASP A 44 -19.90 5.52 -4.54
N SER A 45 -19.06 4.92 -5.39
CA SER A 45 -19.28 3.63 -6.03
C SER A 45 -17.96 2.96 -6.40
N GLU A 46 -18.00 1.66 -6.72
CA GLU A 46 -16.81 0.96 -7.23
C GLU A 46 -16.51 1.45 -8.64
N PHE A 47 -15.26 1.81 -8.91
CA PHE A 47 -14.78 2.05 -10.26
C PHE A 47 -14.57 0.70 -10.95
N ALA A 48 -14.77 0.65 -12.27
CA ALA A 48 -14.63 -0.57 -13.06
C ALA A 48 -13.99 -0.25 -14.42
N GLU A 49 -12.87 0.45 -14.40
CA GLU A 49 -12.25 1.00 -15.61
C GLU A 49 -10.75 0.69 -15.69
N ALA A 50 -10.24 0.65 -16.93
CA ALA A 50 -8.82 0.80 -17.21
C ALA A 50 -8.55 2.28 -17.45
N CYS A 51 -7.65 2.87 -16.67
CA CYS A 51 -7.20 4.25 -16.86
C CYS A 51 -5.73 4.26 -17.26
N VAL A 52 -5.40 5.06 -18.27
CA VAL A 52 -4.03 5.27 -18.74
C VAL A 52 -3.68 6.74 -18.58
N MET A 53 -2.92 7.09 -17.56
CA MET A 53 -2.36 8.43 -17.39
C MET A 53 -1.16 8.59 -18.31
N ALA A 54 -1.38 9.23 -19.46
CA ALA A 54 -0.36 9.56 -20.46
C ALA A 54 -0.67 10.91 -21.13
N GLY A 55 0.18 11.35 -22.07
CA GLY A 55 -0.07 12.57 -22.85
C GLY A 55 0.44 13.86 -22.21
N ALA A 56 0.18 14.06 -20.92
CA ALA A 56 0.52 15.33 -20.26
C ALA A 56 2.03 15.58 -20.20
N THR A 57 2.44 16.84 -20.40
CA THR A 57 3.84 17.24 -20.19
C THR A 57 4.06 17.53 -18.72
N THR A 58 4.97 16.78 -18.09
CA THR A 58 5.18 16.73 -16.64
C THR A 58 6.66 16.85 -16.27
N ASP A 59 6.93 17.28 -15.04
CA ASP A 59 8.26 17.27 -14.42
C ASP A 59 8.17 16.89 -12.93
N ALA A 60 9.30 16.87 -12.22
CA ALA A 60 9.36 16.48 -10.80
C ALA A 60 8.54 17.40 -9.85
N THR A 61 8.11 18.56 -10.32
CA THR A 61 7.37 19.58 -9.58
C THR A 61 5.97 19.86 -10.14
N ARG A 62 5.70 19.56 -11.42
CA ARG A 62 4.39 19.67 -12.09
C ARG A 62 3.98 18.31 -12.65
N TYR A 63 2.97 17.69 -12.05
CA TYR A 63 2.59 16.31 -12.35
C TYR A 63 1.10 16.10 -12.06
N ARG A 64 0.58 14.92 -12.44
CA ARG A 64 -0.76 14.48 -12.03
C ARG A 64 -0.69 13.54 -10.83
N HIS A 65 -1.64 13.67 -9.92
CA HIS A 65 -1.75 12.82 -8.74
C HIS A 65 -3.17 12.28 -8.60
N LEU A 66 -3.33 10.98 -8.87
CA LEU A 66 -4.59 10.28 -8.61
C LEU A 66 -4.61 9.77 -7.17
N THR A 67 -5.51 10.28 -6.35
CA THR A 67 -5.64 9.86 -4.96
C THR A 67 -7.09 9.86 -4.50
N THR A 68 -7.32 9.83 -3.21
CA THR A 68 -8.66 9.83 -2.60
C THR A 68 -8.90 11.13 -1.88
N ALA A 69 -10.14 11.61 -1.91
CA ALA A 69 -10.59 12.66 -1.00
C ALA A 69 -10.42 12.21 0.47
N ALA A 70 -10.29 13.18 1.37
CA ALA A 70 -10.18 12.92 2.82
C ALA A 70 -11.39 12.14 3.35
N GLY A 71 -11.14 11.08 4.11
CA GLY A 71 -12.16 10.19 4.68
C GLY A 71 -12.72 9.16 3.70
N HIS A 72 -12.24 9.12 2.45
CA HIS A 72 -12.71 8.18 1.43
C HIS A 72 -11.74 7.02 1.16
N SER A 73 -10.60 6.96 1.84
CA SER A 73 -9.62 5.88 1.66
C SER A 73 -9.66 4.83 2.76
N PHE A 74 -9.07 3.68 2.47
CA PHE A 74 -8.81 2.67 3.50
C PHE A 74 -7.81 3.18 4.57
N ALA A 75 -6.94 4.12 4.21
CA ALA A 75 -5.88 4.68 5.05
C ALA A 75 -6.37 5.78 6.01
N ASP A 76 -7.56 6.34 5.79
CA ASP A 76 -8.20 7.33 6.66
C ASP A 76 -9.62 6.94 7.08
N HIS A 77 -10.01 5.70 6.81
CA HIS A 77 -11.22 5.09 7.35
C HIS A 77 -11.18 5.08 8.89
N ALA A 78 -12.33 5.26 9.55
CA ALA A 78 -12.42 5.29 11.02
C ALA A 78 -11.79 4.04 11.69
N ASP A 79 -12.13 2.86 11.16
CA ASP A 79 -11.61 1.56 11.61
C ASP A 79 -10.26 1.15 11.01
N LYS A 80 -9.47 2.08 10.43
CA LYS A 80 -8.24 1.75 9.67
C LYS A 80 -7.21 0.90 10.43
N LEU A 81 -7.18 0.98 11.76
CA LEU A 81 -6.26 0.20 12.60
C LEU A 81 -6.70 -1.27 12.75
N THR A 82 -7.98 -1.55 12.49
CA THR A 82 -8.61 -2.88 12.66
C THR A 82 -9.08 -3.50 11.36
N ASN A 83 -9.20 -2.72 10.29
CA ASN A 83 -9.63 -3.22 8.98
C ASN A 83 -8.60 -4.19 8.40
N PRO A 84 -9.02 -5.34 7.87
CA PRO A 84 -8.12 -6.25 7.19
C PRO A 84 -7.38 -5.56 6.04
N LEU A 85 -6.07 -5.76 5.94
CA LEU A 85 -5.26 -5.15 4.89
C LEU A 85 -5.34 -5.95 3.59
N ARG A 86 -6.51 -5.88 2.96
CA ARG A 86 -6.89 -6.49 1.69
C ARG A 86 -7.94 -5.63 1.01
N TYR A 87 -8.20 -5.88 -0.28
CA TYR A 87 -9.22 -5.13 -1.01
C TYR A 87 -10.60 -5.35 -0.40
N ASP A 88 -11.22 -4.25 0.03
CA ASP A 88 -12.58 -4.17 0.53
C ASP A 88 -13.20 -2.84 0.10
N ARG A 89 -14.15 -2.92 -0.84
CA ARG A 89 -14.83 -1.78 -1.43
C ARG A 89 -15.61 -0.95 -0.40
N SER A 90 -16.05 -1.57 0.69
CA SER A 90 -16.76 -0.86 1.76
C SER A 90 -15.85 0.03 2.59
N LYS A 91 -14.53 -0.17 2.53
CA LYS A 91 -13.54 0.50 3.39
C LYS A 91 -12.75 1.60 2.68
N GLY A 92 -13.00 1.86 1.39
CA GLY A 92 -12.42 2.99 0.68
C GLY A 92 -12.60 2.93 -0.83
N VAL A 93 -12.05 3.91 -1.54
CA VAL A 93 -12.04 3.95 -3.01
C VAL A 93 -11.43 2.68 -3.59
N GLY A 94 -12.22 1.97 -4.39
CA GLY A 94 -11.83 0.73 -5.03
C GLY A 94 -12.09 0.77 -6.54
N ASN A 95 -11.14 0.25 -7.32
CA ASN A 95 -11.34 -0.08 -8.73
C ASN A 95 -11.25 -1.60 -8.90
N SER A 96 -12.30 -2.22 -9.43
CA SER A 96 -12.38 -3.66 -9.70
C SER A 96 -12.49 -3.87 -11.20
N PHE A 97 -11.35 -4.16 -11.83
CA PHE A 97 -11.24 -4.20 -13.28
C PHE A 97 -11.22 -5.65 -13.82
N THR A 98 -12.01 -5.88 -14.86
CA THR A 98 -12.08 -7.17 -15.58
C THR A 98 -11.62 -6.96 -17.03
N GLY A 99 -10.32 -6.89 -17.26
CA GLY A 99 -9.73 -6.68 -18.59
C GLY A 99 -9.05 -7.90 -19.21
N SER A 100 -8.43 -7.69 -20.36
CA SER A 100 -7.72 -8.71 -21.14
C SER A 100 -6.20 -8.42 -21.22
N TYR A 101 -5.49 -9.15 -22.07
CA TYR A 101 -4.03 -9.13 -22.15
C TYR A 101 -3.46 -7.73 -22.44
N ASN A 102 -2.55 -7.26 -21.58
CA ASN A 102 -1.88 -5.93 -21.56
C ASN A 102 -2.61 -4.80 -20.84
N ASP A 103 -3.81 -5.05 -20.30
CA ASP A 103 -4.55 -4.02 -19.58
C ASP A 103 -4.09 -3.95 -18.12
N GLY A 104 -3.46 -2.83 -17.75
CA GLY A 104 -3.38 -2.41 -16.36
C GLY A 104 -4.69 -1.73 -15.95
N ALA A 105 -5.25 -2.04 -14.78
CA ALA A 105 -6.42 -1.31 -14.28
C ALA A 105 -6.10 0.19 -14.08
N LEU A 106 -4.89 0.46 -13.58
CA LEU A 106 -4.26 1.78 -13.65
C LEU A 106 -2.90 1.65 -14.34
N GLN A 107 -2.66 2.50 -15.32
CA GLN A 107 -1.39 2.64 -16.03
C GLN A 107 -0.94 4.09 -15.93
N ILE A 108 0.30 4.33 -15.51
CA ILE A 108 0.86 5.68 -15.39
C ILE A 108 2.12 5.71 -16.24
N PHE A 109 2.10 6.35 -17.41
CA PHE A 109 3.22 6.36 -18.36
C PHE A 109 3.83 7.73 -18.62
N GLU A 110 3.12 8.80 -18.29
CA GLU A 110 3.77 10.08 -18.10
C GLU A 110 4.75 10.01 -16.92
N ALA A 111 5.79 10.85 -16.92
CA ALA A 111 6.83 10.82 -15.91
C ALA A 111 6.39 11.56 -14.63
N HIS A 112 6.99 11.23 -13.49
CA HIS A 112 6.86 11.96 -12.22
C HIS A 112 5.46 12.01 -11.57
N SER A 113 4.44 11.46 -12.23
CA SER A 113 3.08 11.33 -11.72
C SER A 113 2.97 10.31 -10.59
N ARG A 114 1.84 10.41 -9.88
CA ARG A 114 1.65 9.75 -8.59
C ARG A 114 0.29 9.08 -8.48
N ALA A 115 0.27 7.99 -7.72
CA ALA A 115 -0.98 7.40 -7.23
C ALA A 115 -0.87 7.03 -5.75
N SER A 116 -1.91 7.32 -4.97
CA SER A 116 -1.93 6.93 -3.55
C SER A 116 -3.30 6.72 -2.94
N LYS A 117 -3.36 5.92 -1.86
CA LYS A 117 -4.55 5.67 -1.03
C LYS A 117 -5.69 4.92 -1.75
N LEU A 118 -5.40 4.30 -2.89
CA LEU A 118 -6.37 3.55 -3.69
C LEU A 118 -6.32 2.05 -3.39
N GLN A 119 -7.44 1.37 -3.62
CA GLN A 119 -7.51 -0.09 -3.70
C GLN A 119 -7.74 -0.49 -5.17
N ILE A 120 -6.92 -1.38 -5.72
CA ILE A 120 -7.02 -1.80 -7.11
C ILE A 120 -7.04 -3.32 -7.18
N ARG A 121 -8.10 -3.86 -7.76
CA ARG A 121 -8.29 -5.30 -7.96
C ARG A 121 -8.39 -5.63 -9.44
N THR A 122 -7.76 -6.73 -9.86
CA THR A 122 -8.08 -7.40 -11.11
C THR A 122 -8.65 -8.78 -10.87
N THR A 123 -9.76 -9.08 -11.53
CA THR A 123 -10.48 -10.36 -11.39
C THR A 123 -10.10 -11.35 -12.49
N SER A 124 -9.63 -10.86 -13.65
CA SER A 124 -9.23 -11.70 -14.78
C SER A 124 -7.83 -12.30 -14.60
N GLY A 125 -7.60 -13.45 -15.24
CA GLY A 125 -6.30 -14.13 -15.23
C GLY A 125 -5.21 -13.44 -16.07
N SER A 126 -5.56 -12.40 -16.83
CA SER A 126 -4.68 -11.76 -17.82
C SER A 126 -4.39 -10.28 -17.55
N ALA A 127 -5.10 -9.67 -16.60
CA ALA A 127 -4.97 -8.26 -16.25
C ALA A 127 -4.06 -8.04 -15.04
N GLN A 128 -3.48 -6.85 -14.98
CA GLN A 128 -2.59 -6.41 -13.90
C GLN A 128 -3.23 -5.24 -13.15
N PRO A 129 -3.20 -5.19 -11.81
CA PRO A 129 -3.68 -4.04 -11.06
C PRO A 129 -3.00 -2.74 -11.46
N LEU A 130 -1.66 -2.71 -11.47
CA LEU A 130 -0.92 -1.46 -11.67
C LEU A 130 0.30 -1.63 -12.58
N ARG A 131 0.42 -0.75 -13.59
CA ARG A 131 1.63 -0.60 -14.41
C ARG A 131 2.13 0.84 -14.33
N VAL A 132 3.43 1.00 -14.19
CA VAL A 132 4.05 2.29 -13.89
C VAL A 132 5.25 2.51 -14.80
N GLY A 133 5.33 3.66 -15.45
CA GLY A 133 6.42 4.11 -16.29
C GLY A 133 7.46 4.91 -15.50
N ASN A 134 8.25 5.69 -16.23
CA ASN A 134 9.44 6.37 -15.73
C ASN A 134 9.23 7.33 -14.54
N ALA A 135 10.08 7.22 -13.53
CA ALA A 135 10.23 8.16 -12.41
C ALA A 135 8.94 8.45 -11.60
N ASN A 136 7.94 7.60 -11.77
CA ASN A 136 6.67 7.69 -11.07
C ASN A 136 6.76 7.16 -9.64
N GLN A 137 5.89 7.68 -8.78
CA GLN A 137 5.86 7.34 -7.37
C GLN A 137 4.46 6.85 -6.99
N VAL A 138 4.36 5.63 -6.49
CA VAL A 138 3.10 5.08 -6.01
C VAL A 138 3.24 4.63 -4.57
N SER A 139 2.26 4.99 -3.75
CA SER A 139 2.33 4.75 -2.32
C SER A 139 0.99 4.49 -1.67
N GLN A 140 0.99 3.79 -0.54
CA GLN A 140 -0.23 3.50 0.21
C GLN A 140 -1.33 2.86 -0.66
N LEU A 141 -1.01 1.75 -1.33
CA LEU A 141 -1.96 1.05 -2.20
C LEU A 141 -2.25 -0.35 -1.69
N ILE A 142 -3.50 -0.78 -1.86
CA ILE A 142 -3.89 -2.19 -1.77
C ILE A 142 -4.06 -2.73 -3.18
N LEU A 143 -3.30 -3.76 -3.53
CA LEU A 143 -3.36 -4.43 -4.83
C LEU A 143 -3.82 -5.87 -4.66
N ASP A 144 -4.82 -6.29 -5.42
CA ASP A 144 -5.37 -7.65 -5.38
C ASP A 144 -5.49 -8.18 -6.81
N GLY A 145 -4.69 -9.19 -7.17
CA GLY A 145 -4.59 -9.63 -8.57
C GLY A 145 -4.76 -11.13 -8.75
N ASN A 146 -5.46 -11.50 -9.81
CA ASN A 146 -5.77 -12.90 -10.14
C ASN A 146 -4.99 -13.44 -11.35
N SER A 147 -3.90 -12.77 -11.77
CA SER A 147 -3.07 -13.22 -12.90
C SER A 147 -1.92 -14.14 -12.49
N ALA A 148 -1.80 -15.26 -13.20
CA ALA A 148 -0.66 -16.17 -13.17
C ALA A 148 0.52 -15.68 -14.04
N SER A 149 0.25 -14.84 -15.04
CA SER A 149 1.25 -14.41 -16.03
C SER A 149 1.70 -12.96 -15.86
N LYS A 150 1.00 -12.17 -15.03
CA LYS A 150 1.30 -10.75 -14.79
C LYS A 150 1.58 -10.48 -13.32
N ALA A 151 2.43 -9.50 -13.04
CA ALA A 151 2.67 -9.01 -11.69
C ALA A 151 1.44 -8.28 -11.12
N LEU A 152 1.43 -8.03 -9.81
CA LEU A 152 0.46 -7.11 -9.20
C LEU A 152 0.80 -5.66 -9.58
N ILE A 153 2.09 -5.37 -9.58
CA ILE A 153 2.68 -4.08 -9.87
C ILE A 153 3.93 -4.26 -10.72
N SER A 154 4.10 -3.42 -11.74
CA SER A 154 5.31 -3.44 -12.56
C SER A 154 5.82 -2.05 -12.92
N SER A 155 7.13 -1.86 -12.92
CA SER A 155 7.73 -0.79 -13.74
C SER A 155 7.95 -1.30 -15.17
N VAL A 156 7.76 -0.46 -16.18
CA VAL A 156 7.82 -0.89 -17.60
C VAL A 156 8.90 -0.20 -18.43
N ASP A 157 9.55 0.82 -17.87
CA ASP A 157 10.51 1.68 -18.57
C ASP A 157 11.88 1.78 -17.86
N THR A 158 12.79 2.57 -18.43
CA THR A 158 14.23 2.58 -18.12
C THR A 158 14.66 3.45 -16.94
N ALA A 159 13.84 4.38 -16.46
CA ALA A 159 14.19 5.28 -15.35
C ALA A 159 13.81 4.73 -13.96
N GLY A 160 13.20 3.55 -13.90
CA GLY A 160 12.67 2.96 -12.67
C GLY A 160 11.45 3.68 -12.11
N ALA A 161 10.86 3.11 -11.07
CA ALA A 161 9.73 3.67 -10.33
C ALA A 161 9.94 3.46 -8.82
N SER A 162 9.20 4.21 -8.00
CA SER A 162 9.21 4.04 -6.54
C SER A 162 7.89 3.48 -6.04
N PHE A 163 7.97 2.35 -5.33
CA PHE A 163 6.83 1.64 -4.75
C PHE A 163 6.99 1.63 -3.23
N THR A 164 6.08 2.29 -2.50
CA THR A 164 6.22 2.45 -1.05
C THR A 164 4.92 2.12 -0.30
N ASN A 165 4.99 1.40 0.82
CA ASN A 165 3.79 1.06 1.61
C ASN A 165 2.69 0.41 0.74
N ILE A 166 3.05 -0.66 0.02
CA ILE A 166 2.10 -1.40 -0.82
C ILE A 166 1.75 -2.71 -0.14
N ALA A 167 0.45 -3.02 -0.05
CA ALA A 167 -0.06 -4.33 0.34
C ALA A 167 -0.55 -5.06 -0.92
N GLY A 168 0.16 -6.09 -1.36
CA GLY A 168 -0.15 -6.84 -2.57
C GLY A 168 -0.55 -8.29 -2.28
N ILE A 169 -1.72 -8.69 -2.77
CA ILE A 169 -2.24 -10.06 -2.67
C ILE A 169 -2.34 -10.64 -4.07
N ARG A 170 -1.60 -11.73 -4.33
CA ARG A 170 -1.78 -12.53 -5.55
C ARG A 170 -2.69 -13.71 -5.24
N ARG A 171 -3.81 -13.81 -5.96
CA ARG A 171 -4.80 -14.90 -5.84
C ARG A 171 -4.66 -15.99 -6.91
N ALA A 172 -3.82 -15.77 -7.92
CA ALA A 172 -3.57 -16.76 -8.94
C ALA A 172 -2.63 -17.87 -8.46
N ALA A 173 -2.91 -19.10 -8.89
CA ALA A 173 -1.97 -20.20 -8.77
C ALA A 173 -0.78 -19.99 -9.72
N SER A 174 0.44 -20.06 -9.20
CA SER A 174 1.73 -20.03 -9.92
C SER A 174 1.96 -18.82 -10.84
N GLY A 175 2.96 -17.97 -10.54
CA GLY A 175 3.38 -16.91 -11.46
C GLY A 175 4.87 -16.68 -11.55
N SER A 176 5.40 -16.78 -12.78
CA SER A 176 6.83 -16.54 -13.08
C SER A 176 7.18 -15.06 -13.09
N ALA A 177 6.22 -14.19 -13.41
CA ALA A 177 6.41 -12.74 -13.53
C ALA A 177 6.79 -12.03 -12.22
N GLY A 178 6.68 -12.67 -11.05
CA GLY A 178 6.83 -11.99 -9.76
C GLY A 178 5.55 -11.30 -9.32
N MET A 179 5.33 -11.11 -8.02
CA MET A 179 4.24 -10.25 -7.51
C MET A 179 4.55 -8.77 -7.75
N CYS A 180 5.82 -8.40 -7.72
CA CYS A 180 6.33 -7.10 -8.13
C CYS A 180 7.40 -7.31 -9.19
N HIS A 181 7.32 -6.58 -10.31
CA HIS A 181 8.27 -6.65 -11.40
C HIS A 181 8.88 -5.29 -11.67
N LEU A 182 10.20 -5.18 -11.80
CA LEU A 182 10.85 -3.93 -12.21
C LEU A 182 11.65 -4.14 -13.48
N TYR A 183 11.27 -3.43 -14.53
CA TYR A 183 11.94 -3.51 -15.83
C TYR A 183 13.42 -3.12 -15.70
N VAL A 184 13.68 -1.91 -15.19
CA VAL A 184 15.00 -1.34 -14.90
C VAL A 184 14.91 -0.49 -13.61
N GLY A 185 15.85 -0.67 -12.69
CA GLY A 185 16.09 0.18 -11.53
C GLY A 185 14.87 0.35 -10.61
N GLY A 186 14.92 1.39 -9.77
CA GLY A 186 13.81 1.80 -8.91
C GLY A 186 13.98 1.41 -7.44
N THR A 187 12.90 1.62 -6.69
CA THR A 187 12.87 1.37 -5.25
C THR A 187 11.58 0.65 -4.86
N VAL A 188 11.70 -0.36 -4.01
CA VAL A 188 10.57 -1.03 -3.36
C VAL A 188 10.81 -0.96 -1.87
N GLN A 189 10.01 -0.18 -1.16
CA GLN A 189 10.26 0.14 0.25
C GLN A 189 9.03 -0.10 1.09
N ASN A 190 9.19 -0.85 2.18
CA ASN A 190 8.11 -1.06 3.14
C ASN A 190 6.85 -1.64 2.48
N CYS A 191 7.02 -2.61 1.59
CA CYS A 191 5.93 -3.28 0.90
C CYS A 191 5.74 -4.70 1.44
N THR A 192 4.49 -5.17 1.49
CA THR A 192 4.13 -6.54 1.85
C THR A 192 3.44 -7.19 0.65
N PHE A 193 4.01 -8.28 0.14
CA PHE A 193 3.43 -9.09 -0.94
C PHE A 193 3.20 -10.51 -0.46
N ALA A 194 2.01 -11.06 -0.67
CA ALA A 194 1.71 -12.42 -0.27
C ALA A 194 0.80 -13.15 -1.26
N VAL A 195 1.01 -14.47 -1.36
CA VAL A 195 0.03 -15.42 -1.89
C VAL A 195 -0.70 -16.05 -0.72
N PRO A 196 -2.04 -16.17 -0.73
CA PRO A 196 -2.75 -16.88 0.32
C PRO A 196 -2.21 -18.32 0.52
N SER A 197 -2.17 -18.81 1.76
CA SER A 197 -1.58 -20.10 2.12
C SER A 197 -2.29 -21.31 1.54
N ASP A 198 -3.57 -21.15 1.20
CA ASP A 198 -4.44 -22.11 0.54
C ASP A 198 -4.48 -21.94 -0.98
N VAL A 199 -3.61 -21.09 -1.54
CA VAL A 199 -3.37 -20.92 -2.97
C VAL A 199 -1.96 -21.43 -3.30
N THR A 200 -1.80 -22.03 -4.47
CA THR A 200 -0.49 -22.50 -4.95
C THR A 200 0.54 -21.38 -4.91
N VAL A 201 1.67 -21.63 -4.24
CA VAL A 201 2.78 -20.69 -4.14
C VAL A 201 3.23 -20.17 -5.50
N THR A 202 3.68 -18.92 -5.54
CA THR A 202 4.23 -18.33 -6.76
C THR A 202 5.74 -18.55 -6.82
N THR A 203 6.30 -18.67 -8.03
CA THR A 203 7.74 -18.94 -8.17
C THR A 203 8.59 -17.80 -7.63
N ASN A 204 8.25 -16.56 -7.99
CA ASN A 204 9.04 -15.38 -7.65
C ASN A 204 8.22 -14.34 -6.89
N GLY A 205 8.84 -13.67 -5.92
CA GLY A 205 8.31 -12.50 -5.23
C GLY A 205 8.55 -11.21 -5.99
N ILE A 206 9.78 -10.70 -5.96
CA ILE A 206 10.20 -9.48 -6.67
C ILE A 206 11.13 -9.87 -7.83
N THR A 207 10.82 -9.43 -9.04
CA THR A 207 11.57 -9.78 -10.26
C THR A 207 12.16 -8.55 -10.93
N THR A 208 13.26 -8.75 -11.67
CA THR A 208 13.79 -7.73 -12.59
C THR A 208 14.28 -8.34 -13.89
N SER A 209 14.23 -7.55 -14.97
CA SER A 209 14.55 -8.02 -16.33
C SER A 209 15.92 -7.55 -16.85
N TYR A 210 16.34 -6.31 -16.54
CA TYR A 210 17.53 -5.71 -17.17
C TYR A 210 18.61 -5.28 -16.16
N GLY A 211 18.66 -5.92 -14.99
CA GLY A 211 19.90 -6.03 -14.19
C GLY A 211 20.52 -4.72 -13.69
N SER A 212 19.72 -3.73 -13.32
CA SER A 212 20.16 -2.42 -12.84
C SER A 212 19.99 -2.30 -11.32
N SER A 213 20.56 -1.25 -10.71
CA SER A 213 20.52 -1.00 -9.27
C SER A 213 19.09 -0.84 -8.74
N LEU A 214 18.49 -1.95 -8.32
CA LEU A 214 17.21 -1.99 -7.62
C LEU A 214 17.47 -1.96 -6.13
N THR A 215 16.84 -1.04 -5.41
CA THR A 215 16.85 -1.05 -3.95
C THR A 215 15.55 -1.65 -3.43
N VAL A 216 15.67 -2.72 -2.64
CA VAL A 216 14.54 -3.32 -1.91
C VAL A 216 14.81 -3.17 -0.43
N ARG A 217 13.91 -2.55 0.32
CA ARG A 217 14.13 -2.28 1.75
C ARG A 217 12.88 -2.53 2.57
N ASN A 218 13.03 -3.18 3.72
CA ASN A 218 11.94 -3.43 4.67
C ASN A 218 10.74 -4.11 4.01
N CYS A 219 10.98 -5.03 3.06
CA CYS A 219 9.90 -5.69 2.33
C CYS A 219 9.63 -7.09 2.90
N ALA A 220 8.35 -7.46 2.95
CA ALA A 220 7.87 -8.78 3.32
C ALA A 220 7.32 -9.48 2.07
N VAL A 221 7.78 -10.71 1.78
CA VAL A 221 7.35 -11.49 0.60
C VAL A 221 7.08 -12.93 1.00
N TYR A 222 5.81 -13.34 0.98
CA TYR A 222 5.37 -14.65 1.45
C TYR A 222 4.55 -15.43 0.41
N GLY A 223 4.52 -16.76 0.58
CA GLY A 223 3.90 -17.67 -0.39
C GLY A 223 4.71 -17.80 -1.68
N VAL A 224 6.04 -17.77 -1.57
CA VAL A 224 6.97 -17.81 -2.71
C VAL A 224 7.98 -18.95 -2.62
N THR A 225 8.46 -19.41 -3.78
CA THR A 225 9.67 -20.26 -3.84
C THR A 225 10.94 -19.41 -3.73
N ASN A 226 11.01 -18.31 -4.49
CA ASN A 226 12.13 -17.38 -4.52
C ASN A 226 11.65 -15.99 -4.07
N ALA A 227 12.34 -15.40 -3.09
CA ALA A 227 12.06 -14.03 -2.68
C ALA A 227 12.28 -13.05 -3.83
N THR A 228 13.36 -13.25 -4.60
CA THR A 228 13.70 -12.43 -5.76
C THR A 228 14.19 -13.25 -6.95
N SER A 229 14.11 -12.69 -8.16
CA SER A 229 14.72 -13.24 -9.37
C SER A 229 15.22 -12.13 -10.30
N GLY A 230 16.34 -12.36 -10.98
CA GLY A 230 17.06 -11.36 -11.78
C GLY A 230 18.29 -10.78 -11.05
N ALA A 231 19.04 -9.93 -11.75
CA ALA A 231 20.30 -9.34 -11.26
C ALA A 231 20.13 -7.88 -10.78
N GLY A 232 21.11 -7.34 -10.06
CA GLY A 232 21.12 -5.91 -9.66
C GLY A 232 20.25 -5.55 -8.45
N ILE A 233 19.69 -6.55 -7.76
CA ILE A 233 18.84 -6.36 -6.59
C ILE A 233 19.69 -6.22 -5.33
N THR A 234 19.61 -5.07 -4.67
CA THR A 234 20.19 -4.82 -3.35
C THR A 234 19.06 -4.79 -2.32
N ALA A 235 18.97 -5.84 -1.50
CA ALA A 235 17.98 -5.95 -0.44
C ALA A 235 18.54 -5.56 0.94
N THR A 236 17.71 -4.99 1.80
CA THR A 236 18.08 -4.69 3.21
C THR A 236 16.88 -4.86 4.12
N ALA A 237 17.05 -5.65 5.19
CA ALA A 237 16.02 -5.91 6.20
C ALA A 237 14.70 -6.43 5.61
N CYS A 238 14.79 -7.35 4.63
CA CYS A 238 13.64 -7.97 3.99
C CYS A 238 13.37 -9.36 4.57
N TYR A 239 12.13 -9.85 4.45
CA TYR A 239 11.67 -11.10 5.07
C TYR A 239 10.85 -11.94 4.10
N THR A 240 11.01 -13.26 4.18
CA THR A 240 10.38 -14.20 3.25
C THR A 240 10.26 -15.62 3.82
N ASN A 241 9.45 -16.46 3.20
CA ASN A 241 9.42 -17.91 3.44
C ASN A 241 10.19 -18.74 2.40
N ALA A 242 10.92 -18.11 1.46
CA ALA A 242 11.80 -18.81 0.53
C ALA A 242 12.88 -19.59 1.29
N SER A 243 13.06 -20.88 0.99
CA SER A 243 13.96 -21.77 1.76
C SER A 243 15.43 -21.36 1.73
N SER A 244 15.87 -20.75 0.64
CA SER A 244 17.23 -20.25 0.45
C SER A 244 17.18 -18.78 0.03
N PRO A 245 16.88 -17.85 0.95
CA PRO A 245 16.72 -16.45 0.60
C PRO A 245 18.09 -15.82 0.22
N PRO A 246 18.12 -14.88 -0.75
CA PRO A 246 19.36 -14.19 -1.10
C PRO A 246 19.78 -13.18 -0.02
N SER A 247 20.98 -12.60 -0.18
CA SER A 247 21.49 -11.58 0.75
C SER A 247 20.49 -10.42 0.97
N GLY A 248 20.40 -9.94 2.21
CA GLY A 248 19.46 -8.90 2.62
C GLY A 248 18.05 -9.40 2.96
N TRP A 249 17.80 -10.71 2.84
CA TRP A 249 16.55 -11.36 3.20
C TRP A 249 16.73 -12.36 4.35
N THR A 250 15.78 -12.36 5.28
CA THR A 250 15.68 -13.31 6.39
C THR A 250 14.58 -14.33 6.10
N ASN A 251 14.88 -15.63 6.27
CA ASN A 251 13.86 -16.68 6.21
C ASN A 251 13.04 -16.70 7.52
N THR A 252 11.72 -16.70 7.40
CA THR A 252 10.79 -16.93 8.49
C THR A 252 9.60 -17.76 8.00
N ALA A 253 8.92 -18.43 8.93
CA ALA A 253 7.72 -19.20 8.61
C ALA A 253 6.60 -18.31 8.05
N TYR A 254 5.82 -18.81 7.09
CA TYR A 254 4.59 -18.15 6.64
C TYR A 254 3.42 -18.64 7.50
N ASP A 255 3.10 -17.90 8.54
CA ASP A 255 2.13 -18.28 9.57
C ASP A 255 1.37 -17.08 10.16
N THR A 256 0.46 -17.39 11.09
CA THR A 256 -0.32 -16.41 11.87
C THR A 256 0.15 -16.30 13.31
N SER A 257 1.33 -16.82 13.65
CA SER A 257 1.87 -16.85 15.01
C SER A 257 3.11 -15.99 15.13
N THR A 258 4.29 -16.54 14.86
CA THR A 258 5.59 -15.94 15.17
C THR A 258 6.45 -15.66 13.94
N GLY A 259 6.21 -16.32 12.81
CA GLY A 259 6.94 -16.08 11.56
C GLY A 259 6.54 -14.75 10.94
N SER A 260 5.83 -14.80 9.81
CA SER A 260 5.13 -13.61 9.31
C SER A 260 4.16 -13.06 10.34
N GLY A 261 3.52 -13.92 11.15
CA GLY A 261 2.59 -13.50 12.18
C GLY A 261 1.49 -12.59 11.64
N PHE A 262 1.02 -12.80 10.41
CA PHE A 262 -0.07 -12.01 9.85
C PHE A 262 -1.37 -12.32 10.59
N GLU A 263 -2.31 -11.36 10.57
CA GLU A 263 -3.65 -11.56 11.15
C GLU A 263 -4.40 -12.71 10.46
N GLY A 264 -4.24 -12.85 9.13
CA GLY A 264 -4.78 -13.99 8.39
C GLY A 264 -4.07 -14.24 7.06
N ILE A 265 -3.93 -15.52 6.69
CA ILE A 265 -3.14 -15.96 5.53
C ILE A 265 -3.94 -16.73 4.47
N THR A 266 -5.20 -17.08 4.72
CA THR A 266 -6.03 -17.81 3.74
C THR A 266 -6.70 -16.88 2.74
N ALA A 267 -7.15 -17.37 1.59
CA ALA A 267 -7.74 -16.53 0.55
C ALA A 267 -8.98 -15.78 1.05
N ALA A 268 -9.82 -16.47 1.83
CA ALA A 268 -11.03 -15.92 2.43
C ALA A 268 -10.74 -15.01 3.65
N GLY A 269 -9.66 -15.28 4.39
CA GLY A 269 -9.30 -14.58 5.63
C GLY A 269 -8.09 -13.67 5.55
N MET A 270 -7.59 -13.37 4.34
CA MET A 270 -6.32 -12.65 4.16
C MET A 270 -6.34 -11.30 4.86
N ASP A 271 -5.32 -11.06 5.68
CA ASP A 271 -5.11 -9.80 6.39
C ASP A 271 -3.61 -9.63 6.63
N LEU A 272 -3.01 -8.71 5.87
CA LEU A 272 -1.55 -8.48 5.88
C LEU A 272 -1.06 -7.58 7.01
N ARG A 273 -1.94 -7.20 7.94
CA ARG A 273 -1.50 -6.61 9.21
C ARG A 273 -0.70 -7.66 9.99
N ILE A 274 0.40 -7.23 10.59
CA ILE A 274 1.23 -8.11 11.43
C ILE A 274 0.79 -8.04 12.89
N LYS A 275 0.89 -9.15 13.60
CA LYS A 275 0.64 -9.24 15.03
C LYS A 275 1.83 -8.75 15.83
N SER A 276 1.59 -8.44 17.11
CA SER A 276 2.65 -8.07 18.05
C SER A 276 3.72 -9.16 18.27
N THR A 277 3.40 -10.41 17.93
CA THR A 277 4.31 -11.58 18.02
C THR A 277 5.09 -11.86 16.74
N SER A 278 4.84 -11.09 15.67
CA SER A 278 5.48 -11.30 14.37
C SER A 278 6.99 -11.05 14.44
N ALA A 279 7.78 -11.87 13.74
CA ALA A 279 9.21 -11.63 13.54
C ALA A 279 9.49 -10.39 12.67
N LEU A 280 8.48 -9.84 12.00
CA LEU A 280 8.57 -8.61 11.21
C LEU A 280 8.57 -7.34 12.09
N LYS A 281 8.09 -7.46 13.34
CA LYS A 281 8.00 -6.34 14.27
C LYS A 281 9.37 -5.86 14.71
N ASP A 282 9.61 -4.56 14.68
CA ASP A 282 10.85 -3.88 15.07
C ASP A 282 12.11 -4.36 14.31
N ALA A 283 11.93 -5.10 13.21
CA ALA A 283 13.00 -5.80 12.49
C ALA A 283 13.51 -5.04 11.26
N GLY A 284 12.90 -3.90 10.94
CA GLY A 284 13.20 -3.05 9.79
C GLY A 284 14.35 -2.09 10.03
N SER A 285 14.90 -1.59 8.92
CA SER A 285 15.89 -0.52 8.88
C SER A 285 15.21 0.84 8.85
N SER A 286 15.59 1.76 9.74
CA SER A 286 15.12 3.15 9.73
C SER A 286 15.67 3.98 8.56
N THR A 287 16.86 3.64 8.07
CA THR A 287 17.50 4.36 6.95
C THR A 287 16.64 4.34 5.69
N GLY A 288 16.17 5.50 5.26
CA GLY A 288 15.40 5.68 4.02
C GLY A 288 13.98 5.10 4.07
N ALA A 289 13.47 4.74 5.25
CA ALA A 289 12.08 4.34 5.40
C ALA A 289 11.13 5.56 5.24
N PRO A 290 9.92 5.38 4.70
CA PRO A 290 8.91 6.44 4.68
C PRO A 290 8.55 6.86 6.11
N ALA A 291 8.14 8.12 6.30
CA ALA A 291 7.79 8.64 7.62
C ALA A 291 6.51 7.99 8.23
N ILE A 292 5.64 7.48 7.36
CA ILE A 292 4.36 6.86 7.74
C ILE A 292 4.23 5.48 7.13
N ASP A 293 3.37 4.64 7.71
CA ASP A 293 2.95 3.35 7.16
C ASP A 293 1.80 3.47 6.15
N ILE A 294 1.22 2.35 5.75
CA ILE A 294 0.14 2.27 4.76
C ILE A 294 -1.15 2.98 5.18
N VAL A 295 -1.42 3.11 6.49
CA VAL A 295 -2.62 3.76 7.05
C VAL A 295 -2.32 5.10 7.75
N GLY A 296 -1.12 5.62 7.57
CA GLY A 296 -0.70 6.92 8.11
C GLY A 296 -0.19 6.88 9.55
N THR A 297 0.08 5.70 10.12
CA THR A 297 0.77 5.56 11.40
C THR A 297 2.20 6.08 11.25
N THR A 298 2.63 6.96 12.14
CA THR A 298 4.01 7.48 12.12
C THR A 298 5.00 6.41 12.53
N ARG A 299 6.08 6.25 11.78
CA ARG A 299 7.19 5.35 12.11
C ARG A 299 8.16 6.07 13.05
N THR A 300 8.28 5.60 14.29
CA THR A 300 9.18 6.18 15.30
C THR A 300 10.06 5.10 15.93
N GLY A 301 11.38 5.29 15.95
CA GLY A 301 12.30 4.34 16.56
C GLY A 301 12.60 3.14 15.65
N SER A 302 12.45 1.93 16.20
CA SER A 302 12.48 0.69 15.41
C SER A 302 11.28 0.65 14.47
N ILE A 303 11.50 0.15 13.27
CA ILE A 303 10.50 0.16 12.19
C ILE A 303 10.09 -1.28 11.89
N ASP A 304 8.81 -1.52 11.64
CA ASP A 304 8.32 -2.82 11.22
C ASP A 304 8.62 -3.10 9.74
N VAL A 305 8.95 -4.37 9.44
CA VAL A 305 9.13 -4.83 8.06
C VAL A 305 7.77 -4.96 7.39
N GLY A 306 7.66 -4.40 6.18
CA GLY A 306 6.43 -4.35 5.41
C GLY A 306 5.73 -2.99 5.53
N CYS A 307 4.49 -2.99 5.07
CA CYS A 307 3.69 -1.77 4.89
C CYS A 307 2.90 -1.34 6.14
N TRP A 308 2.85 -2.17 7.18
CA TRP A 308 2.07 -1.95 8.39
C TRP A 308 2.96 -1.74 9.61
N GLU A 309 2.61 -0.79 10.47
CA GLU A 309 3.22 -0.62 11.80
C GLU A 309 2.29 -1.10 12.91
N VAL A 310 2.78 -2.01 13.74
CA VAL A 310 2.12 -2.43 14.97
C VAL A 310 2.19 -1.31 15.99
N VAL A 311 1.08 -0.62 16.15
CA VAL A 311 0.91 0.28 17.30
C VAL A 311 0.81 -0.60 18.55
N ALA A 312 1.78 -0.50 19.46
CA ALA A 312 1.67 -1.11 20.77
C ALA A 312 0.36 -0.61 21.42
N ALA A 313 -0.48 -1.51 21.92
CA ALA A 313 -1.66 -1.12 22.68
C ALA A 313 -1.20 -0.15 23.77
N ALA A 314 -1.71 1.09 23.76
CA ALA A 314 -1.46 2.03 24.84
C ALA A 314 -1.82 1.29 26.12
N GLY A 315 -0.82 1.01 26.96
CA GLY A 315 -1.03 0.27 28.19
C GLY A 315 -2.18 0.94 28.91
N GLY A 316 -3.28 0.21 29.08
CA GLY A 316 -4.41 0.62 29.89
C GLY A 316 -3.94 0.72 31.33
N GLY A 317 -3.22 1.80 31.64
CA GLY A 317 -2.89 2.24 32.97
C GLY A 317 -4.19 2.70 33.60
N GLY A 318 -5.01 1.73 34.01
CA GLY A 318 -6.01 1.90 35.05
C GLY A 318 -5.27 2.22 36.35
N GLY A 319 -4.70 3.42 36.41
CA GLY A 319 -4.23 4.02 37.64
C GLY A 319 -5.47 4.23 38.49
N TRP A 320 -5.72 3.28 39.40
CA TRP A 320 -6.53 3.53 40.57
C TRP A 320 -5.93 4.75 41.27
N LEU A 321 -6.56 5.91 41.05
CA LEU A 321 -6.35 7.09 41.86
C LEU A 321 -6.67 6.69 43.30
N HIS A 322 -5.63 6.40 44.07
CA HIS A 322 -5.67 6.44 45.51
C HIS A 322 -5.92 7.90 45.90
N LEU A 323 -7.19 8.27 45.98
CA LEU A 323 -7.62 9.52 46.61
C LEU A 323 -7.17 9.43 48.08
N PRO A 324 -6.27 10.29 48.56
CA PRO A 324 -5.95 10.33 49.97
C PRO A 324 -7.21 10.76 50.74
N ALA A 325 -7.49 10.05 51.82
CA ALA A 325 -8.63 10.30 52.70
C ALA A 325 -8.60 11.76 53.22
N LEU A 326 -9.43 12.61 52.61
CA LEU A 326 -9.74 13.94 53.15
C LEU A 326 -10.75 13.75 54.28
N ALA A 327 -10.26 14.01 55.50
CA ALA A 327 -11.00 13.98 56.73
C ALA A 327 -12.31 14.79 56.64
N ARG A 328 -13.46 14.11 56.79
CA ARG A 328 -14.74 14.78 57.08
C ARG A 328 -14.72 15.24 58.54
N SER A 329 -14.34 16.50 58.74
CA SER A 329 -14.73 17.28 59.91
C SER A 329 -16.22 17.58 59.82
N VAL A 330 -17.03 16.91 60.65
CA VAL A 330 -18.44 17.24 60.84
C VAL A 330 -18.54 18.45 61.76
N LEU A 331 -18.70 19.65 61.19
CA LEU A 331 -19.32 20.76 61.90
C LEU A 331 -20.83 20.69 61.65
N ALA A 332 -21.56 20.13 62.60
CA ALA A 332 -23.01 20.25 62.69
C ALA A 332 -23.33 21.62 63.30
N HIS A 333 -23.91 22.53 62.52
CA HIS A 333 -24.59 23.73 63.01
C HIS A 333 -25.87 24.00 62.22
N GLY A 334 -26.99 24.06 62.94
CA GLY A 334 -28.32 24.50 62.51
C GLY A 334 -29.40 23.47 62.85
N ARG A 335 -30.49 23.77 63.54
CA ARG A 335 -31.11 25.02 64.03
C ARG A 335 -32.15 24.67 65.10
N LEU A 336 -32.44 25.62 65.99
CA LEU A 336 -33.63 25.67 66.86
C LEU A 336 -34.95 25.81 66.06
N ALA A 337 -36.05 25.47 66.75
CA ALA A 337 -37.50 25.62 66.50
C ALA A 337 -38.17 24.25 66.26
N ALA A 338 -39.09 23.73 67.08
CA ALA A 338 -39.97 24.32 68.10
C ALA A 338 -40.03 23.45 69.37
#